data_AF-A0A438HAF2-F1
#
_entry.id   AF-A0A438HAF2-F1
#
_cell.length_a   1.000
_cell.length_b   1.000
_cell.length_c   1.000
_cell.angle_alpha   90.00
_cell.angle_beta   90.00
_cell.angle_gamma   90.00
#
_symmetry.space_group_name_H-M   'P 1'
#
loop_
_entity.id
_entity.type
_entity.pdbx_description
1 polymer ?
#
loop_
_entity_poly.entity_id
_entity_poly.type
_entity_poly.pdbx_seq_one_letter_code
_entity_poly.pdbx_strand_id
1 'polypeptide(L)'
;MPAGHGLRSRTRDLFARPFRKKGYIPLTTYLRTFRIGDYVDIKVNGAVHKGMPHKFYHGRTGKVWNVTKRAIGVEVNKQVSPLHLYLSLILPYPSCWLICGYGMCPIQVGNRIIKKRIHVRVEHVQPSRCTEEFRLRKLKNDELKAEAKKNGGQIISTKRQPEGPKPGFMVEGATLETVTPIPYDVVNDLKGGY
;
A
#
# COMPACT_ATOMS: atom_id res chain seq x y z
N MET A 1 20.22 1.51 -26.82
CA MET A 1 19.58 0.18 -26.65
C MET A 1 18.29 0.35 -25.86
N PRO A 2 17.12 -0.04 -26.39
CA PRO A 2 15.87 -0.02 -25.62
C PRO A 2 15.98 -0.96 -24.42
N ALA A 3 15.46 -0.54 -23.26
CA ALA A 3 15.50 -1.34 -22.06
C ALA A 3 14.60 -2.58 -22.20
N GLY A 4 15.12 -3.77 -21.87
CA GLY A 4 14.32 -5.00 -21.86
C GLY A 4 13.22 -4.94 -20.79
N HIS A 5 11.96 -5.03 -21.21
CA HIS A 5 10.79 -5.01 -20.31
C HIS A 5 10.50 -6.39 -19.70
N GLY A 6 11.46 -6.92 -18.95
CA GLY A 6 11.31 -8.20 -18.25
C GLY A 6 10.27 -8.13 -17.12
N LEU A 7 9.31 -9.06 -17.13
CA LEU A 7 8.23 -9.21 -16.13
C LEU A 7 8.73 -9.25 -14.68
N ARG A 8 9.95 -9.74 -14.46
CA ARG A 8 10.59 -9.88 -13.13
C ARG A 8 11.92 -9.13 -13.00
N SER A 9 12.19 -8.15 -13.86
CA SER A 9 13.39 -7.31 -13.75
C SER A 9 13.39 -6.53 -12.41
N ARG A 10 14.55 -6.48 -11.73
CA ARG A 10 14.77 -5.82 -10.42
C ARG A 10 13.92 -6.39 -9.27
N THR A 11 13.65 -7.70 -9.28
CA THR A 11 12.82 -8.35 -8.24
C THR A 11 13.61 -9.22 -7.25
N ARG A 12 14.95 -9.19 -7.30
CA ARG A 12 15.83 -9.99 -6.43
C ARG A 12 15.42 -9.88 -4.96
N ASP A 13 15.35 -8.65 -4.45
CA ASP A 13 15.06 -8.42 -3.03
C ASP A 13 13.55 -8.39 -2.74
N LEU A 14 12.73 -7.98 -3.72
CA LEU A 14 11.26 -7.93 -3.61
C LEU A 14 10.62 -9.32 -3.44
N PHE A 15 11.17 -10.34 -4.10
CA PHE A 15 10.65 -11.72 -4.03
C PHE A 15 11.49 -12.65 -3.16
N ALA A 16 12.69 -12.21 -2.75
CA ALA A 16 13.48 -12.96 -1.77
C ALA A 16 12.73 -13.04 -0.44
N ARG A 17 12.79 -14.22 0.18
CA ARG A 17 12.30 -14.39 1.55
C ARG A 17 13.40 -13.94 2.53
N PRO A 18 13.04 -13.24 3.62
CA PRO A 18 14.03 -12.77 4.58
C PRO A 18 14.65 -13.95 5.35
N PHE A 19 15.75 -13.65 6.04
CA PHE A 19 16.44 -14.62 6.90
C PHE A 19 15.48 -15.22 7.94
N ARG A 20 15.65 -16.51 8.25
CA ARG A 20 14.77 -17.33 9.12
C ARG A 20 13.32 -17.50 8.67
N LYS A 21 12.93 -16.93 7.52
CA LYS A 21 11.61 -17.15 6.92
C LYS A 21 11.74 -17.85 5.57
N LYS A 22 12.76 -18.67 5.33
CA LYS A 22 12.88 -19.51 4.13
C LYS A 22 12.09 -20.83 4.32
N GLY A 23 11.90 -21.62 3.26
CA GLY A 23 11.20 -22.91 3.32
C GLY A 23 9.71 -22.86 2.98
N TYR A 24 8.96 -23.88 3.39
CA TYR A 24 7.53 -23.99 3.09
C TYR A 24 6.70 -22.95 3.86
N ILE A 25 5.49 -22.66 3.38
CA ILE A 25 4.58 -21.67 3.98
C ILE A 25 3.72 -22.35 5.04
N PRO A 26 3.44 -21.73 6.21
CA PRO A 26 2.51 -22.30 7.17
C PRO A 26 1.11 -22.51 6.56
N LEU A 27 0.45 -23.60 6.96
CA LEU A 27 -0.87 -23.99 6.47
C LEU A 27 -1.97 -22.95 6.76
N THR A 28 -1.75 -22.10 7.77
CA THR A 28 -2.67 -21.04 8.17
C THR A 28 -2.99 -20.08 7.03
N THR A 29 -2.04 -19.81 6.12
CA THR A 29 -2.28 -18.93 4.97
C THR A 29 -3.29 -19.54 3.99
N TYR A 30 -3.26 -20.87 3.81
CA TYR A 30 -4.18 -21.56 2.91
C TYR A 30 -5.59 -21.67 3.47
N LEU A 31 -5.71 -21.86 4.77
CA LEU A 31 -7.00 -22.04 5.47
C LEU A 31 -7.72 -20.72 5.73
N ARG A 32 -7.09 -19.57 5.47
CA ARG A 32 -7.72 -18.26 5.62
C ARG A 32 -8.82 -18.07 4.59
N THR A 33 -10.03 -17.88 5.07
CA THR A 33 -11.20 -17.55 4.27
C THR A 33 -11.27 -16.05 4.03
N PHE A 34 -11.58 -15.64 2.80
CA PHE A 34 -11.79 -14.25 2.41
C PHE A 34 -13.20 -14.07 1.88
N ARG A 35 -13.83 -12.93 2.21
CA ARG A 35 -15.16 -12.55 1.70
C ARG A 35 -15.04 -11.42 0.69
N ILE A 36 -16.06 -11.29 -0.14
CA ILE A 36 -16.15 -10.20 -1.11
C ILE A 36 -16.26 -8.87 -0.34
N GLY A 37 -15.50 -7.87 -0.76
CA GLY A 37 -15.45 -6.56 -0.11
C GLY A 37 -14.41 -6.43 1.02
N ASP A 38 -13.75 -7.51 1.42
CA ASP A 38 -12.64 -7.45 2.38
C ASP A 38 -11.44 -6.70 1.77
N TYR A 39 -10.73 -5.98 2.63
CA TYR A 39 -9.46 -5.35 2.26
C TYR A 39 -8.32 -6.35 2.47
N VAL A 40 -7.46 -6.45 1.46
CA VAL A 40 -6.36 -7.40 1.43
C VAL A 40 -5.09 -6.77 0.89
N ASP A 41 -3.96 -7.17 1.45
CA ASP A 41 -2.63 -6.78 1.02
C ASP A 41 -2.04 -7.84 0.10
N ILE A 42 -1.56 -7.41 -1.07
CA ILE A 42 -0.89 -8.29 -2.02
C ILE A 42 0.59 -8.35 -1.65
N LYS A 43 1.00 -9.45 -1.01
CA LYS A 43 2.40 -9.70 -0.62
C LYS A 43 2.84 -11.05 -1.15
N VAL A 44 3.67 -11.01 -2.19
CA VAL A 44 4.15 -12.21 -2.87
C VAL A 44 5.06 -13.03 -1.96
N ASN A 45 4.87 -14.35 -2.00
CA ASN A 45 5.74 -15.29 -1.32
C ASN A 45 6.55 -16.06 -2.36
N GLY A 46 7.86 -15.84 -2.40
CA GLY A 46 8.75 -16.45 -3.40
C GLY A 46 8.85 -17.97 -3.35
N ALA A 47 8.35 -18.64 -2.30
CA ALA A 47 8.30 -20.10 -2.24
C ALA A 47 7.24 -20.72 -3.17
N VAL A 48 6.21 -19.95 -3.55
CA VAL A 48 5.15 -20.39 -4.47
C VAL A 48 5.26 -19.58 -5.75
N HIS A 49 5.49 -20.28 -6.86
CA HIS A 49 5.74 -19.65 -8.16
C HIS A 49 4.45 -19.40 -8.96
N LYS A 50 3.38 -20.16 -8.71
CA LYS A 50 2.14 -20.09 -9.49
C LYS A 50 1.23 -18.99 -8.97
N GLY A 51 0.61 -18.25 -9.88
CA GLY A 51 -0.38 -17.21 -9.54
C GLY A 51 0.22 -15.98 -8.83
N MET A 52 1.53 -15.76 -9.00
CA MET A 52 2.19 -14.54 -8.57
C MET A 52 1.72 -13.35 -9.43
N PRO A 53 1.41 -12.20 -8.80
CA PRO A 53 1.14 -10.97 -9.50
C PRO A 53 2.42 -10.33 -10.04
N HIS A 54 2.27 -9.41 -11.00
CA HIS A 54 3.38 -8.58 -11.46
C HIS A 54 3.92 -7.68 -10.32
N LYS A 55 5.23 -7.42 -10.33
CA LYS A 55 5.96 -6.69 -9.27
C LYS A 55 5.34 -5.36 -8.86
N PHE A 56 4.68 -4.66 -9.80
CA PHE A 56 4.00 -3.39 -9.55
C PHE A 56 2.93 -3.48 -8.44
N TYR A 57 2.26 -4.63 -8.34
CA TYR A 57 1.15 -4.83 -7.39
C TYR A 57 1.62 -5.37 -6.03
N HIS A 58 2.91 -5.66 -5.88
CA HIS A 58 3.46 -6.06 -4.59
C HIS A 58 3.37 -4.90 -3.60
N GLY A 59 2.91 -5.17 -2.37
CA GLY A 59 2.72 -4.17 -1.33
C GLY A 59 1.53 -3.23 -1.56
N ARG A 60 0.64 -3.53 -2.51
CA ARG A 60 -0.59 -2.77 -2.72
C ARG A 60 -1.74 -3.44 -1.97
N THR A 61 -2.54 -2.61 -1.32
CA THR A 61 -3.81 -3.01 -0.74
C THR A 61 -4.90 -2.90 -1.80
N GLY A 62 -5.83 -3.84 -1.81
CA GLY A 62 -6.99 -3.83 -2.69
C GLY A 62 -8.21 -4.41 -2.01
N LYS A 63 -9.34 -4.38 -2.72
CA LYS A 63 -10.58 -5.01 -2.27
C LYS A 63 -10.80 -6.34 -2.99
N VAL A 64 -11.28 -7.35 -2.27
CA VAL A 64 -11.69 -8.62 -2.89
C VAL A 64 -12.94 -8.38 -3.72
N TRP A 65 -12.87 -8.63 -5.03
CA TRP A 65 -14.02 -8.52 -5.94
C TRP A 65 -14.67 -9.87 -6.22
N ASN A 66 -13.89 -10.96 -6.24
CA ASN A 66 -14.37 -12.32 -6.48
C ASN A 66 -13.48 -13.34 -5.80
N VAL A 67 -14.03 -14.50 -5.47
CA VAL A 67 -13.30 -15.63 -4.86
C VAL A 67 -13.45 -16.83 -5.78
N THR A 68 -12.32 -17.39 -6.19
CA THR A 68 -12.26 -18.61 -7.00
C THR A 68 -11.71 -19.77 -6.15
N LYS A 69 -11.76 -21.01 -6.67
CA LYS A 69 -11.37 -22.22 -5.92
C LYS A 69 -9.99 -22.17 -5.25
N ARG A 70 -9.00 -21.51 -5.88
CA ARG A 70 -7.60 -21.45 -5.39
C ARG A 70 -6.99 -20.05 -5.41
N ALA A 71 -7.75 -19.06 -5.86
CA ALA A 71 -7.27 -17.69 -6.04
C ALA A 71 -8.35 -16.66 -5.71
N ILE A 72 -7.90 -15.45 -5.40
CA ILE A 72 -8.72 -14.33 -5.02
C ILE A 72 -8.58 -13.28 -6.11
N GLY A 73 -9.71 -12.80 -6.59
CA GLY A 73 -9.80 -11.62 -7.42
C GLY A 73 -9.67 -10.38 -6.55
N VAL A 74 -8.60 -9.59 -6.73
CA VAL A 74 -8.37 -8.33 -6.02
C VAL A 74 -8.43 -7.16 -6.98
N GLU A 75 -9.19 -6.13 -6.62
CA GLU A 75 -9.26 -4.85 -7.31
C GLU A 75 -8.25 -3.87 -6.70
N VAL A 76 -7.31 -3.40 -7.52
CA VAL A 76 -6.19 -2.55 -7.12
C VAL A 76 -6.08 -1.36 -8.06
N ASN A 77 -5.79 -0.19 -7.51
CA ASN A 77 -5.55 1.01 -8.30
C ASN A 77 -4.12 1.02 -8.86
N LYS A 78 -4.00 1.30 -10.17
CA LYS A 78 -2.71 1.51 -10.84
C LYS A 78 -2.69 2.89 -11.47
N GLN A 79 -1.66 3.67 -11.15
CA GLN A 79 -1.32 4.87 -11.91
C GLN A 79 -0.65 4.43 -13.21
N VAL A 80 -1.19 4.87 -14.34
CA VAL A 80 -0.59 4.63 -15.66
C VAL A 80 0.03 5.96 -16.10
N SER A 81 1.30 5.93 -16.50
CA SER A 81 1.95 7.05 -17.18
C SER A 81 1.84 6.86 -18.69
N PRO A 82 1.65 7.93 -19.49
CA PRO A 82 1.67 7.82 -20.94
C PRO A 82 3.06 7.44 -21.44
N LEU A 83 3.11 6.58 -22.46
CA LEU A 83 4.25 6.50 -23.38
C LEU A 83 4.07 7.63 -24.39
N HIS A 84 4.80 8.74 -24.21
CA HIS A 84 4.98 9.72 -25.29
C HIS A 84 6.28 9.39 -26.01
N LEU A 85 6.20 9.11 -27.31
CA LEU A 85 7.32 9.21 -28.23
C LEU A 85 6.80 9.73 -29.57
N TYR A 86 7.05 11.03 -29.79
CA TYR A 86 7.40 11.70 -31.04
C TYR A 86 7.29 10.87 -32.33
N LEU A 87 6.38 11.25 -33.24
CA LEU A 87 6.66 11.38 -34.68
C LEU A 87 5.55 12.15 -35.41
N SER A 88 5.77 13.44 -35.67
CA SER A 88 5.16 14.14 -36.82
C SER A 88 5.99 15.37 -37.19
N LEU A 89 7.28 15.14 -37.43
CA LEU A 89 8.04 15.94 -38.38
C LEU A 89 8.37 14.97 -39.53
N ILE A 90 8.04 15.42 -40.75
CA ILE A 90 8.24 14.77 -42.06
C ILE A 90 7.09 13.83 -42.49
N LEU A 91 6.06 14.40 -43.12
CA LEU A 91 5.70 14.19 -44.54
C LEU A 91 4.46 15.02 -44.92
N PRO A 92 4.51 15.87 -45.98
CA PRO A 92 3.36 16.58 -46.50
C PRO A 92 2.67 15.71 -47.55
N TYR A 93 1.56 15.05 -47.21
CA TYR A 93 0.67 14.46 -48.24
C TYR A 93 -0.80 14.67 -47.85
N PRO A 94 -1.53 15.55 -48.55
CA PRO A 94 -2.97 15.70 -48.41
C PRO A 94 -3.66 14.74 -49.38
N SER A 95 -4.04 13.55 -48.94
CA SER A 95 -5.12 12.73 -49.55
C SER A 95 -5.18 11.32 -48.97
N CYS A 96 -6.00 11.11 -47.94
CA CYS A 96 -6.86 9.92 -47.85
C CYS A 96 -7.85 10.09 -46.69
N TRP A 97 -8.90 10.86 -46.94
CA TRP A 97 -10.10 10.91 -46.09
C TRP A 97 -11.07 9.82 -46.57
N LEU A 98 -10.72 8.55 -46.41
CA LEU A 98 -11.64 7.42 -46.67
C LEU A 98 -10.99 6.11 -46.18
N ILE A 99 -11.12 5.85 -44.88
CA ILE A 99 -11.41 4.54 -44.25
C ILE A 99 -11.77 4.90 -42.79
N CYS A 100 -13.03 5.27 -42.59
CA CYS A 100 -13.68 5.15 -41.29
C CYS A 100 -14.43 3.83 -41.35
N GLY A 101 -13.95 2.80 -40.65
CA GLY A 101 -14.50 1.46 -40.85
C GLY A 101 -14.07 0.33 -39.94
N TYR A 102 -13.37 0.57 -38.82
CA TYR A 102 -13.30 -0.39 -37.71
C TYR A 102 -13.18 0.41 -36.41
N GLY A 103 -14.19 0.25 -35.54
CA GLY A 103 -14.23 0.84 -34.21
C GLY A 103 -13.12 0.28 -33.33
N MET A 104 -11.95 0.91 -33.40
CA MET A 104 -10.92 0.84 -32.38
C MET A 104 -10.33 2.25 -32.26
N CYS A 105 -10.94 3.07 -31.40
CA CYS A 105 -10.15 4.07 -30.69
C CYS A 105 -9.33 3.31 -29.65
N PRO A 106 -8.01 3.09 -29.82
CA PRO A 106 -7.19 2.74 -28.69
C PRO A 106 -7.26 3.94 -27.74
N ILE A 107 -8.02 3.78 -26.65
CA ILE A 107 -8.17 4.79 -25.61
C ILE A 107 -6.77 5.29 -25.25
N GLN A 108 -6.51 6.58 -25.51
CA GLN A 108 -5.32 7.27 -25.04
C GLN A 108 -5.38 7.30 -23.50
N VAL A 109 -4.57 6.45 -22.84
CA VAL A 109 -4.50 6.40 -21.38
C VAL A 109 -3.28 7.21 -20.90
N GLY A 110 -3.53 8.45 -20.48
CA GLY A 110 -2.57 9.37 -19.85
C GLY A 110 -2.31 9.11 -18.36
N ASN A 111 -2.03 10.15 -17.55
CA ASN A 111 -1.76 10.16 -16.09
C ASN A 111 -2.96 9.74 -15.19
N ARG A 112 -3.78 8.79 -15.62
CA ARG A 112 -5.04 8.42 -14.94
C ARG A 112 -4.83 7.25 -13.99
N ILE A 113 -5.58 7.26 -12.88
CA ILE A 113 -5.64 6.14 -11.94
C ILE A 113 -6.72 5.17 -12.43
N ILE A 114 -6.31 3.97 -12.82
CA ILE A 114 -7.23 2.93 -13.29
C ILE A 114 -7.34 1.84 -12.24
N LYS A 115 -8.58 1.43 -11.95
CA LYS A 115 -8.85 0.23 -11.16
C LYS A 115 -8.61 -1.00 -12.02
N LYS A 116 -7.66 -1.84 -11.62
CA LYS A 116 -7.32 -3.09 -12.30
C LYS A 116 -7.81 -4.25 -11.44
N ARG A 117 -8.40 -5.26 -12.09
CA ARG A 117 -8.78 -6.52 -11.47
C ARG A 117 -7.72 -7.57 -11.76
N ILE A 118 -7.25 -8.24 -10.72
CA ILE A 118 -6.14 -9.19 -10.79
C ILE A 118 -6.56 -10.46 -10.06
N HIS A 119 -6.22 -11.62 -10.62
CA HIS A 119 -6.32 -12.88 -9.90
C HIS A 119 -4.98 -13.22 -9.26
N VAL A 120 -4.98 -13.37 -7.93
CA VAL A 120 -3.81 -13.67 -7.12
C VAL A 120 -4.13 -14.87 -6.24
N ARG A 121 -3.21 -15.83 -6.11
CA ARG A 121 -3.48 -16.97 -5.23
C ARG A 121 -3.41 -16.61 -3.75
N VAL A 122 -4.09 -17.40 -2.92
CA VAL A 122 -4.24 -17.16 -1.47
C VAL A 122 -2.89 -17.03 -0.74
N GLU A 123 -1.85 -17.73 -1.22
CA GLU A 123 -0.50 -17.70 -0.64
C GLU A 123 0.18 -16.32 -0.74
N HIS A 124 -0.28 -15.48 -1.65
CA HIS A 124 0.26 -14.15 -1.91
C HIS A 124 -0.65 -13.03 -1.41
N VAL A 125 -1.71 -13.38 -0.67
CA VAL A 125 -2.69 -12.44 -0.14
C VAL A 125 -2.65 -12.49 1.39
N GLN A 126 -2.62 -11.33 2.02
CA GLN A 126 -2.69 -11.17 3.47
C GLN A 126 -3.93 -10.33 3.82
N PRO A 127 -4.66 -10.65 4.90
CA PRO A 127 -5.71 -9.77 5.38
C PRO A 127 -5.09 -8.45 5.84
N SER A 128 -5.63 -7.33 5.39
CA SER A 128 -5.09 -6.02 5.75
C SER A 128 -5.65 -5.56 7.09
N ARG A 129 -4.78 -5.04 7.98
CA ARG A 129 -5.20 -4.50 9.28
C ARG A 129 -5.62 -3.03 9.25
N CYS A 130 -5.51 -2.37 8.10
CA CYS A 130 -5.76 -0.93 7.97
C CYS A 130 -7.20 -0.51 8.32
N THR A 131 -8.18 -1.43 8.21
CA THR A 131 -9.58 -1.13 8.51
C THR A 131 -10.07 -1.66 9.86
N GLU A 132 -9.26 -2.47 10.56
CA GLU A 132 -9.68 -3.12 11.81
C GLU A 132 -9.96 -2.08 12.90
N GLU A 133 -9.03 -1.15 13.12
CA GLU A 133 -9.18 -0.06 14.09
C GLU A 133 -10.39 0.84 13.77
N PHE A 134 -10.57 1.17 12.49
CA PHE A 134 -11.72 1.96 12.04
C PHE A 134 -13.04 1.26 12.32
N ARG A 135 -13.13 -0.06 12.08
CA ARG A 135 -14.32 -0.85 12.34
C ARG A 135 -14.62 -0.94 13.83
N LEU A 136 -13.61 -1.22 14.66
CA LEU A 136 -13.74 -1.26 16.13
C LEU A 136 -14.21 0.10 16.67
N ARG A 137 -13.67 1.19 16.16
CA ARG A 137 -14.10 2.54 16.53
C ARG A 137 -15.56 2.81 16.13
N LYS A 138 -15.99 2.35 14.95
CA LYS A 138 -17.39 2.51 14.53
C LYS A 138 -18.33 1.78 15.50
N LEU A 139 -18.01 0.55 15.87
CA LEU A 139 -18.79 -0.24 16.83
C LEU A 139 -18.89 0.48 18.19
N LYS A 140 -17.75 0.88 18.77
CA LYS A 140 -17.72 1.65 20.02
C LYS A 140 -18.51 2.96 19.93
N ASN A 141 -18.42 3.64 18.79
CA ASN A 141 -19.16 4.89 18.57
C ASN A 141 -20.68 4.66 18.49
N ASP A 142 -21.10 3.56 17.88
CA ASP A 142 -22.51 3.20 17.75
C ASP A 142 -23.08 2.76 19.12
N GLU A 143 -22.30 2.05 19.94
CA GLU A 143 -22.61 1.71 21.33
C GLU A 143 -22.83 2.97 22.19
N LEU A 144 -21.87 3.91 22.18
CA LEU A 144 -21.98 5.17 22.93
C LEU A 144 -23.20 6.00 22.52
N LYS A 145 -23.54 6.02 21.23
CA LYS A 145 -24.76 6.69 20.74
C LYS A 145 -26.04 6.00 21.20
N ALA A 146 -26.04 4.67 21.24
CA ALA A 146 -27.19 3.90 21.71
C ALA A 146 -27.41 4.12 23.22
N GLU A 147 -26.34 4.14 24.02
CA GLU A 147 -26.40 4.45 25.46
C GLU A 147 -26.88 5.88 25.72
N ALA A 148 -26.35 6.86 24.97
CA ALA A 148 -26.80 8.26 25.06
C ALA A 148 -28.30 8.41 24.79
N LYS A 149 -28.82 7.66 23.81
CA LYS A 149 -30.24 7.66 23.45
C LYS A 149 -31.10 7.03 24.55
N LYS A 150 -30.60 6.00 25.24
CA LYS A 150 -31.28 5.39 26.40
C LYS A 150 -31.31 6.34 27.61
N ASN A 151 -30.23 7.07 27.85
CA ASN A 151 -30.07 7.99 29.00
C ASN A 151 -30.75 9.36 28.79
N GLY A 152 -31.83 9.42 28.00
CA GLY A 152 -32.60 10.66 27.80
C GLY A 152 -32.12 11.57 26.67
N GLY A 153 -31.33 11.06 25.72
CA GLY A 153 -30.98 11.80 24.50
C GLY A 153 -29.85 12.82 24.67
N GLN A 154 -28.96 12.62 25.66
CA GLN A 154 -27.77 13.46 25.84
C GLN A 154 -26.93 13.50 24.55
N ILE A 155 -26.52 14.70 24.13
CA ILE A 155 -25.75 14.88 22.90
C ILE A 155 -24.28 14.57 23.19
N ILE A 156 -23.80 13.39 22.80
CA ILE A 156 -22.41 12.97 22.98
C ILE A 156 -21.58 13.22 21.71
N SER A 157 -20.42 13.87 21.86
CA SER A 157 -19.44 14.03 20.77
C SER A 157 -18.58 12.78 20.62
N THR A 158 -18.75 12.04 19.53
CA THR A 158 -17.94 10.83 19.20
C THR A 158 -16.79 11.11 18.23
N LYS A 159 -16.46 12.39 18.01
CA LYS A 159 -15.37 12.81 17.13
C LYS A 159 -14.04 12.67 17.85
N ARG A 160 -12.99 12.29 17.12
CA ARG A 160 -11.61 12.29 17.62
C ARG A 160 -11.17 13.74 17.82
N GLN A 161 -10.60 14.03 18.98
CA GLN A 161 -9.95 15.30 19.23
C GLN A 161 -8.46 15.19 18.91
N PRO A 162 -7.83 16.23 18.33
CA PRO A 162 -6.38 16.29 18.25
C PRO A 162 -5.78 16.31 19.66
N GLU A 163 -4.50 15.95 19.79
CA GLU A 163 -3.79 16.05 21.06
C GLU A 163 -3.78 17.51 21.52
N GLY A 164 -4.40 17.76 22.67
CA GLY A 164 -4.38 19.07 23.31
C GLY A 164 -3.03 19.35 23.99
N PRO A 165 -2.83 20.57 24.51
CA PRO A 165 -1.68 20.86 25.36
C PRO A 165 -1.68 19.92 26.57
N LYS A 166 -0.50 19.43 26.95
CA LYS A 166 -0.36 18.62 28.16
C LYS A 166 -0.89 19.43 29.35
N PRO A 167 -1.75 18.87 30.21
CA PRO A 167 -2.18 19.56 31.41
C PRO A 167 -0.99 19.78 32.35
N GLY A 168 -1.08 20.79 33.22
CA GLY A 168 -0.09 20.99 34.27
C GLY A 168 -0.01 19.76 35.17
N PHE A 169 1.20 19.32 35.48
CA PHE A 169 1.45 18.22 36.42
C PHE A 169 2.51 18.66 37.42
N MET A 170 2.36 18.27 38.68
CA MET A 170 3.35 18.54 39.72
C MET A 170 4.44 17.46 39.64
N VAL A 171 5.71 17.88 39.61
CA VAL A 171 6.86 16.98 39.71
C VAL A 171 7.36 17.05 41.14
N GLU A 172 7.22 15.98 41.90
CA GLU A 172 7.82 15.87 43.24
C GLU A 172 9.13 15.05 43.16
N GLY A 173 10.18 15.53 43.84
CA GLY A 173 11.43 14.76 44.03
C GLY A 173 12.46 14.82 42.91
N ALA A 174 12.43 15.83 42.03
CA ALA A 174 13.49 16.02 41.04
C ALA A 174 14.80 16.45 41.74
N THR A 175 15.81 15.58 41.73
CA THR A 175 17.19 15.96 42.03
C THR A 175 17.67 16.91 40.94
N LEU A 176 17.79 18.20 41.29
CA LEU A 176 18.26 19.22 40.36
C LEU A 176 19.77 19.10 40.20
N GLU A 177 20.21 18.45 39.13
CA GLU A 177 21.61 18.43 38.74
C GLU A 177 21.91 19.61 37.83
N THR A 178 22.81 20.49 38.27
CA THR A 178 23.31 21.61 37.46
C THR A 178 24.29 21.07 36.42
N VAL A 179 23.83 20.84 35.19
CA VAL A 179 24.70 20.46 34.07
C VAL A 179 25.22 21.72 33.38
N THR A 180 26.53 21.96 33.45
CA THR A 180 27.20 23.01 32.67
C THR A 180 27.52 22.49 31.26
N PRO A 181 27.49 23.35 30.22
CA PRO A 181 27.88 22.93 28.88
C PRO A 181 29.36 22.51 28.88
N ILE A 182 29.63 21.31 28.39
CA ILE A 182 31.00 20.80 28.22
C ILE A 182 31.60 21.54 27.01
N PRO A 183 32.81 22.11 27.12
CA PRO A 183 33.50 22.73 25.99
C PRO A 183 33.81 21.71 24.90
N TYR A 184 33.87 22.14 23.64
CA TYR A 184 34.23 21.26 22.53
C TYR A 184 35.70 20.87 22.60
N ASP A 185 35.97 19.57 22.71
CA ASP A 185 37.30 19.01 22.48
C ASP A 185 37.50 18.84 20.97
N VAL A 186 38.53 19.50 20.41
CA VAL A 186 38.93 19.30 19.01
C VAL A 186 39.65 17.96 18.92
N VAL A 187 38.91 16.86 18.80
CA VAL A 187 39.51 15.55 18.57
C VAL A 187 40.00 15.50 17.11
N ASN A 188 41.31 15.70 16.92
CA ASN A 188 41.98 15.46 15.64
C ASN A 188 42.13 13.93 15.43
N ASP A 189 41.04 13.24 15.08
CA ASP A 189 41.07 11.82 14.75
C ASP A 189 41.78 11.52 13.40
N LEU A 190 42.26 12.55 12.70
CA LEU A 190 43.07 12.46 11.48
C LEU A 190 44.24 13.47 11.50
N LYS A 191 45.14 13.36 12.48
CA LYS A 191 46.55 13.76 12.31
C LYS A 191 47.46 12.58 12.62
N GLY A 192 47.33 11.55 11.81
CA GLY A 192 48.36 10.55 11.57
C GLY A 192 48.70 10.56 10.07
N GLY A 193 49.61 11.45 9.69
CA GLY A 193 50.35 11.40 8.42
C GLY A 193 49.61 11.93 7.19
N TYR A 194 50.36 12.69 6.39
CA TYR A 194 50.22 12.67 4.93
C TYR A 194 50.41 11.25 4.41
#